data_AF-A0A0H3F5M2-F1
#
_entry.id   AF-A0A0H3F5M2-F1
#
_cell.length_a   1.000
_cell.length_b   1.000
_cell.length_c   1.000
_cell.angle_alpha   90.00
_cell.angle_beta   90.00
_cell.angle_gamma   90.00
#
_symmetry.space_group_name_H-M   'P 1'
#
loop_
_entity.id
_entity.type
_entity.pdbx_description
1 polymer ?
#
loop_
_entity_poly.entity_id
_entity_poly.type
_entity_poly.pdbx_seq_one_letter_code
_entity_poly.pdbx_strand_id
1 'polypeptide(L)'
;MKTYLECFKEVRQQFIESNPGMVSRIEYEANQHAPNLGLSEKEFFDDEIGKLFISELARHGGDPVLTVIRMSSADDETKNTLQAEHYQTIADALGMPLNEYLIENRIIL
;
A
#
# COMPACT_ATOMS: atom_id res chain seq x y z
N MET A 1 -9.85 9.51 -13.04
CA MET A 1 -8.73 9.52 -12.09
C MET A 1 -8.80 8.24 -11.30
N LYS A 2 -7.69 7.53 -11.10
CA LYS A 2 -7.65 6.33 -10.25
C LYS A 2 -7.79 6.76 -8.78
N THR A 3 -8.35 5.90 -7.94
CA THR A 3 -8.34 6.06 -6.46
C THR A 3 -6.97 5.68 -5.90
N TYR A 4 -6.64 6.14 -4.69
CA TYR A 4 -5.37 5.75 -4.06
C TYR A 4 -5.25 4.22 -3.85
N LEU A 5 -6.39 3.52 -3.68
CA LEU A 5 -6.44 2.05 -3.57
C LEU A 5 -6.11 1.36 -4.91
N GLU A 6 -6.58 1.91 -6.03
CA GLU A 6 -6.23 1.41 -7.36
C GLU A 6 -4.74 1.62 -7.64
N CYS A 7 -4.18 2.78 -7.27
CA CYS A 7 -2.74 3.01 -7.34
C CYS A 7 -1.95 1.98 -6.51
N PHE A 8 -2.42 1.65 -5.30
CA PHE A 8 -1.77 0.65 -4.45
C PHE A 8 -1.77 -0.75 -5.07
N LYS A 9 -2.89 -1.17 -5.68
CA LYS A 9 -2.98 -2.45 -6.37
C LYS A 9 -2.03 -2.52 -7.57
N GLU A 10 -1.92 -1.45 -8.35
CA GLU A 10 -1.03 -1.40 -9.50
C GLU A 10 0.44 -1.45 -9.09
N VAL A 11 0.84 -0.65 -8.09
CA VAL A 11 2.22 -0.66 -7.61
C VAL A 11 2.58 -2.01 -6.97
N ARG A 12 1.64 -2.65 -6.23
CA ARG A 12 1.83 -4.01 -5.73
C ARG A 12 2.00 -5.02 -6.88
N GLN A 13 1.20 -4.89 -7.94
CA GLN A 13 1.31 -5.77 -9.11
C GLN A 13 2.66 -5.60 -9.81
N GLN A 14 3.11 -4.35 -10.01
CA GLN A 14 4.44 -4.07 -10.57
C GLN A 14 5.56 -4.63 -9.68
N PHE A 15 5.41 -4.56 -8.35
CA PHE A 15 6.36 -5.16 -7.41
C PHE A 15 6.45 -6.68 -7.57
N ILE A 16 5.32 -7.37 -7.72
CA ILE A 16 5.27 -8.82 -7.99
C ILE A 16 5.95 -9.15 -9.31
N GLU A 17 5.58 -8.46 -10.39
CA GLU A 17 6.12 -8.68 -11.75
C GLU A 17 7.62 -8.43 -11.85
N SER A 18 8.12 -7.45 -11.09
CA SER A 18 9.55 -7.10 -11.07
C SER A 18 10.40 -8.06 -10.22
N ASN A 19 9.78 -8.95 -9.44
CA ASN A 19 10.49 -9.81 -8.48
C ASN A 19 10.09 -11.31 -8.62
N PRO A 20 10.22 -11.92 -9.82
CA PRO A 20 9.75 -13.28 -10.07
C PRO A 20 10.43 -14.34 -9.18
N GLY A 21 11.71 -14.19 -8.86
CA GLY A 21 12.42 -15.13 -7.98
C GLY A 21 11.91 -15.11 -6.54
N MET A 22 11.47 -13.95 -6.06
CA MET A 22 10.83 -13.81 -4.74
C MET A 22 9.44 -14.45 -4.74
N VAL A 23 8.66 -14.25 -5.82
CA VAL A 23 7.35 -14.87 -6.00
C VAL A 23 7.45 -16.39 -5.95
N SER A 24 8.33 -16.98 -6.76
CA SER A 24 8.52 -18.44 -6.79
C SER A 24 8.98 -19.02 -5.45
N ARG A 25 9.79 -18.28 -4.68
CA ARG A 25 10.17 -18.69 -3.33
C ARG A 25 8.97 -18.70 -2.38
N ILE A 26 8.13 -17.66 -2.41
CA ILE A 26 6.95 -17.58 -1.54
C ILE A 26 5.91 -18.62 -1.92
N GLU A 27 5.72 -18.90 -3.22
CA GLU A 27 4.84 -20.00 -3.67
C GLU A 27 5.31 -21.35 -3.12
N TYR A 28 6.62 -21.62 -3.18
CA TYR A 28 7.20 -22.81 -2.57
C TYR A 28 6.98 -22.84 -1.05
N GLU A 29 7.25 -21.75 -0.34
CA GLU A 29 7.05 -21.64 1.11
C GLU A 29 5.57 -21.81 1.50
N ALA A 30 4.64 -21.24 0.72
CA ALA A 30 3.20 -21.36 0.93
C ALA A 30 2.76 -22.83 0.87
N ASN A 31 3.22 -23.57 -0.15
CA ASN A 31 2.92 -24.99 -0.29
C ASN A 31 3.47 -25.84 0.88
N GLN A 32 4.63 -25.47 1.44
CA GLN A 32 5.25 -26.20 2.55
C GLN A 32 4.69 -25.84 3.93
N HIS A 33 4.29 -24.58 4.14
CA HIS A 33 4.03 -24.05 5.47
C HIS A 33 2.57 -23.69 5.74
N ALA A 34 1.78 -23.30 4.73
CA ALA A 34 0.39 -22.90 4.94
C ALA A 34 -0.47 -23.96 5.65
N PRO A 35 -0.38 -25.27 5.29
CA PRO A 35 -1.15 -26.32 5.99
C PRO A 35 -0.82 -26.43 7.48
N ASN A 36 0.45 -26.23 7.84
CA ASN A 36 0.91 -26.31 9.23
C ASN A 36 0.44 -25.11 10.07
N LEU A 37 0.10 -24.00 9.41
CA LEU A 37 -0.40 -22.78 10.04
C LEU A 37 -1.93 -22.70 10.02
N GLY A 38 -2.61 -23.67 9.41
CA GLY A 38 -4.07 -23.64 9.22
C GLY A 38 -4.53 -22.55 8.24
N LEU A 39 -3.64 -22.12 7.34
CA LEU A 39 -3.93 -21.13 6.30
C LEU A 39 -4.02 -21.81 4.94
N SER A 40 -4.74 -21.19 4.00
CA SER A 40 -4.59 -21.54 2.58
C SER A 40 -3.27 -21.02 2.03
N GLU A 41 -2.74 -21.66 0.98
CA GLU A 41 -1.54 -21.20 0.28
C GLU A 41 -1.69 -19.75 -0.21
N LYS A 42 -2.89 -19.37 -0.65
CA LYS A 42 -3.19 -18.01 -1.09
C LYS A 42 -3.12 -17.00 0.05
N GLU A 43 -3.66 -17.31 1.24
CA GLU A 43 -3.57 -16.43 2.41
C GLU A 43 -2.12 -16.23 2.83
N PHE A 44 -1.35 -17.32 2.89
CA PHE A 44 0.09 -17.23 3.19
C PHE A 44 0.83 -16.36 2.16
N PHE A 45 0.58 -16.59 0.87
CA PHE A 45 1.19 -15.82 -0.22
C PHE A 45 0.84 -14.33 -0.13
N ASP A 46 -0.43 -14.00 0.04
CA ASP A 46 -0.90 -12.62 0.10
C ASP A 46 -0.30 -11.88 1.30
N ASP A 47 -0.19 -12.54 2.45
CA ASP A 47 0.42 -12.00 3.66
C ASP A 47 1.93 -11.74 3.48
N GLU A 48 2.70 -12.71 2.98
CA GLU A 48 4.14 -12.56 2.81
C GLU A 48 4.48 -11.52 1.74
N ILE A 49 3.77 -11.51 0.61
CA ILE A 49 3.90 -10.47 -0.40
C ILE A 49 3.54 -9.11 0.19
N GLY A 50 2.46 -9.02 0.99
CA GLY A 50 2.05 -7.79 1.65
C GLY A 50 3.12 -7.23 2.57
N LYS A 51 3.72 -8.08 3.41
CA LYS A 51 4.81 -7.69 4.32
C LYS A 51 6.03 -7.17 3.57
N LEU A 52 6.47 -7.89 2.54
CA LEU A 52 7.63 -7.49 1.73
C LEU A 52 7.36 -6.20 0.97
N PHE A 53 6.16 -6.05 0.40
CA PHE A 53 5.77 -4.84 -0.31
C PHE A 53 5.79 -3.61 0.59
N ILE A 54 5.17 -3.70 1.78
CA ILE A 54 5.20 -2.60 2.77
C ILE A 54 6.63 -2.31 3.23
N SER A 55 7.44 -3.35 3.45
CA SER A 55 8.85 -3.18 3.82
C SER A 55 9.65 -2.47 2.73
N GLU A 56 9.38 -2.75 1.46
CA GLU A 56 10.05 -2.09 0.33
C GLU A 56 9.64 -0.62 0.27
N LEU A 57 8.34 -0.32 0.35
CA LEU A 57 7.84 1.05 0.39
C LEU A 57 8.43 1.85 1.55
N ALA A 58 8.55 1.24 2.74
CA ALA A 58 9.14 1.89 3.91
C ALA A 58 10.62 2.28 3.71
N ARG A 59 11.37 1.58 2.84
CA ARG A 59 12.76 1.95 2.51
C ARG A 59 12.87 3.29 1.77
N HIS A 60 11.81 3.74 1.11
CA HIS A 60 11.74 5.05 0.47
C HIS A 60 11.49 6.21 1.45
N GLY A 61 11.29 5.89 2.74
CA GLY A 61 11.05 6.86 3.80
C GLY A 61 9.62 7.39 3.82
N GLY A 62 8.99 7.31 4.99
CA GLY A 62 7.65 7.84 5.24
C GLY A 62 6.54 6.80 5.12
N ASP A 63 5.31 7.30 5.01
CA ASP A 63 4.11 6.47 4.92
C ASP A 63 4.09 5.67 3.59
N PRO A 64 3.85 4.35 3.63
CA PRO A 64 3.75 3.52 2.42
C PRO A 64 2.67 3.99 1.43
N VAL A 65 1.52 4.46 1.91
CA VAL A 65 0.43 4.97 1.06
C VAL A 65 0.86 6.26 0.38
N LEU A 66 1.49 7.20 1.11
CA LEU A 66 2.02 8.43 0.50
C LEU A 66 3.14 8.15 -0.51
N THR A 67 3.94 7.10 -0.24
CA THR A 67 4.98 6.64 -1.16
C THR A 67 4.37 6.11 -2.46
N VAL A 68 3.34 5.27 -2.37
CA VAL A 68 2.59 4.79 -3.54
C VAL A 68 2.01 5.96 -4.32
N ILE A 69 1.32 6.89 -3.65
CA ILE A 69 0.73 8.07 -4.30
C ILE A 69 1.80 8.86 -5.06
N ARG A 70 2.97 9.08 -4.45
CA ARG A 70 4.10 9.77 -5.08
C ARG A 70 4.62 9.02 -6.32
N MET A 71 4.68 7.69 -6.27
CA MET A 71 5.15 6.86 -7.38
C MET A 71 4.15 6.77 -8.53
N SER A 72 2.85 6.87 -8.25
CA SER A 72 1.78 6.70 -9.23
C SER A 72 1.23 8.00 -9.83
N SER A 73 1.55 9.15 -9.23
CA SER A 73 1.01 10.44 -9.68
C SER A 73 1.79 10.98 -10.88
N ALA A 74 1.05 11.43 -11.91
CA ALA A 74 1.64 12.03 -13.10
C ALA A 74 2.06 13.50 -12.89
N ASP A 75 1.41 14.18 -11.94
CA ASP A 75 1.61 15.59 -11.62
C ASP A 75 1.22 15.88 -10.16
N ASP A 76 1.51 17.11 -9.71
CA ASP A 76 1.24 17.55 -8.33
C ASP A 76 -0.26 17.66 -8.02
N GLU A 77 -1.11 17.98 -9.01
CA GLU A 77 -2.55 18.10 -8.83
C GLU A 77 -3.17 16.72 -8.50
N THR A 78 -2.79 15.71 -9.26
CA THR A 78 -3.19 14.32 -9.05
C THR A 78 -2.69 13.82 -7.71
N LYS A 79 -1.43 14.11 -7.37
CA LYS A 79 -0.83 13.74 -6.08
C LYS A 79 -1.63 14.33 -4.92
N ASN A 80 -1.93 15.62 -4.96
CA ASN A 80 -2.64 16.31 -3.89
C ASN A 80 -4.08 15.80 -3.74
N THR A 81 -4.74 15.48 -4.85
CA THR A 81 -6.09 14.91 -4.84
C THR A 81 -6.11 13.52 -4.21
N LEU A 82 -5.15 12.66 -4.56
CA LEU A 82 -5.02 11.32 -3.98
C LEU A 82 -4.64 11.38 -2.49
N GLN A 83 -3.79 12.32 -2.10
CA GLN A 83 -3.46 12.55 -0.68
C GLN A 83 -4.69 13.03 0.11
N ALA A 84 -5.50 13.94 -0.46
CA ALA A 84 -6.75 14.38 0.16
C ALA A 84 -7.73 13.21 0.37
N GLU A 85 -7.89 12.33 -0.63
CA GLU A 85 -8.73 11.12 -0.53
C GLU A 85 -8.26 10.19 0.60
N HIS A 86 -6.94 9.96 0.69
CA HIS A 86 -6.35 9.16 1.74
C HIS A 86 -6.59 9.75 3.14
N TYR A 87 -6.30 11.05 3.31
CA TYR A 87 -6.51 11.73 4.59
C TYR A 87 -7.98 11.86 4.97
N GLN A 88 -8.88 11.99 4.00
CA GLN A 88 -10.33 11.97 4.25
C GLN A 88 -10.75 10.66 4.89
N THR A 89 -10.23 9.53 4.38
CA THR A 89 -10.52 8.20 4.94
C THR A 89 -10.07 8.08 6.40
N ILE A 90 -8.92 8.67 6.74
CA ILE A 90 -8.41 8.69 8.13
C ILE A 90 -9.27 9.61 9.00
N ALA A 91 -9.58 10.81 8.52
CA ALA A 91 -10.40 11.77 9.24
C ALA A 91 -11.80 11.21 9.54
N ASP A 92 -12.42 10.54 8.57
CA ASP A 92 -13.72 9.87 8.72
C ASP A 92 -13.66 8.75 9.78
N ALA A 93 -12.59 7.96 9.79
CA ALA A 93 -12.37 6.91 10.79
C ALA A 93 -12.17 7.47 12.21
N LEU A 94 -11.63 8.69 12.32
CA LEU A 94 -11.47 9.43 13.57
C LEU A 94 -12.73 10.23 13.95
N GLY A 95 -13.73 10.30 13.08
CA GLY A 95 -14.96 11.07 13.31
C GLY A 95 -14.76 12.58 13.27
N MET A 96 -13.77 13.08 12.51
CA MET A 96 -13.44 14.50 12.41
C MET A 96 -13.45 15.00 10.95
N PRO A 97 -13.69 16.30 10.71
CA PRO A 97 -13.58 16.88 9.37
C PRO A 97 -12.14 16.85 8.83
N LEU A 98 -11.97 16.64 7.52
CA LEU A 98 -10.66 16.62 6.86
C LEU A 98 -9.84 17.89 7.14
N ASN A 99 -10.45 19.08 7.07
CA ASN A 99 -9.74 20.34 7.32
C ASN A 99 -9.12 20.38 8.73
N GLU A 100 -9.86 19.91 9.73
CA GLU A 100 -9.38 19.84 11.11
C GLU A 100 -8.20 18.86 11.21
N TYR A 101 -8.34 17.67 10.60
CA TYR A 101 -7.26 16.68 10.55
C TYR A 101 -5.98 17.24 9.90
N LEU A 102 -6.08 17.95 8.77
CA LEU A 102 -4.94 18.54 8.07
C LEU A 102 -4.23 19.60 8.94
N ILE A 103 -5.00 20.44 9.62
CA ILE A 103 -4.46 21.48 10.52
C ILE A 103 -3.74 20.85 11.72
N GLU A 104 -4.38 19.91 12.40
CA GLU A 104 -3.80 19.26 13.59
C GLU A 104 -2.49 18.52 13.28
N ASN A 105 -2.43 17.88 12.10
CA ASN A 105 -1.26 17.12 11.66
C ASN A 105 -0.24 17.96 10.86
N ARG A 106 -0.48 19.27 10.71
CA ARG A 106 0.38 20.21 9.97
C ARG A 106 0.66 19.76 8.53
N ILE A 107 -0.35 19.20 7.87
CA ILE A 107 -0.27 18.70 6.50
C ILE A 107 -0.62 19.83 5.53
N ILE A 108 0.21 20.00 4.50
CA ILE A 108 -0.03 20.91 3.38
C ILE A 108 -0.10 20.06 2.12
N LEU A 109 -1.20 20.20 1.38
CA LEU A 109 -1.42 19.57 0.08
C LEU A 109 -0.93 20.53 -1.02
#